data_AF-A0A7K0MUW9-F1
#
_entry.id   AF-A0A7K0MUW9-F1
#
_cell.length_a   1.000
_cell.length_b   1.000
_cell.length_c   1.000
_cell.angle_alpha   90.00
_cell.angle_beta   90.00
_cell.angle_gamma   90.00
#
_symmetry.space_group_name_H-M   'P 1'
#
loop_
_entity.id
_entity.type
_entity.pdbx_description
1 polymer ?
#
loop_
_entity_poly.entity_id
_entity_poly.type
_entity_poly.pdbx_seq_one_letter_code
_entity_poly.pdbx_strand_id
1 'polypeptide(L)'
;MYTRKTTAQIAIMRRAGKVVAEMHEACSTAARPGATTLEIDAVARGVLERRNALSNFLGYHGFPAVICASPNEVIVHGIPDGRVLNEGDILSIDCGAIIEGWH
;
A
#
# COMPACT_ATOMS: atom_id res chain seq x y z
N MET A 1 -0.09 -21.90 17.92
CA MET A 1 0.06 -22.72 16.69
C MET A 1 0.61 -21.82 15.60
N TYR A 2 1.62 -22.23 14.85
CA TYR A 2 2.12 -21.48 13.69
C TYR A 2 2.08 -22.36 12.44
N THR A 3 1.93 -21.75 11.26
CA THR A 3 1.88 -22.48 9.99
C THR A 3 3.23 -22.38 9.29
N ARG A 4 3.92 -23.52 9.09
CA ARG A 4 5.15 -23.56 8.30
C ARG A 4 4.81 -23.51 6.81
N LYS A 5 5.40 -22.57 6.07
CA LYS A 5 5.20 -22.43 4.61
C LYS A 5 6.14 -23.35 3.83
N THR A 6 5.66 -23.89 2.71
CA THR A 6 6.50 -24.65 1.78
C THR A 6 7.33 -23.72 0.90
N THR A 7 8.39 -24.23 0.26
CA THR A 7 9.21 -23.45 -0.67
C THR A 7 8.39 -22.83 -1.80
N ALA A 8 7.38 -23.56 -2.31
CA ALA A 8 6.48 -23.05 -3.35
C ALA A 8 5.62 -21.88 -2.83
N GLN A 9 5.07 -21.99 -1.62
CA GLN A 9 4.28 -20.91 -1.01
C GLN A 9 5.16 -19.67 -0.76
N ILE A 10 6.38 -19.86 -0.25
CA ILE A 10 7.36 -18.77 -0.06
C ILE A 10 7.69 -18.09 -1.39
N ALA A 11 7.78 -18.84 -2.49
CA ALA A 11 8.05 -18.28 -3.81
C ALA A 11 6.89 -17.37 -4.29
N ILE A 12 5.64 -17.71 -3.99
CA ILE A 12 4.48 -16.86 -4.31
C ILE A 12 4.44 -15.63 -3.38
N MET A 13 4.64 -15.80 -2.08
CA MET A 13 4.76 -14.67 -1.12
C MET A 13 5.86 -13.69 -1.56
N ARG A 14 6.99 -14.19 -2.07
CA ARG A 14 8.05 -13.33 -2.62
C ARG A 14 7.58 -12.50 -3.82
N ARG A 15 6.66 -13.01 -4.64
CA ARG A 15 6.08 -12.25 -5.76
C ARG A 15 5.18 -11.13 -5.23
N ALA A 16 4.31 -11.42 -4.25
CA ALA A 16 3.49 -10.41 -3.58
C ALA A 16 4.37 -9.31 -2.94
N GLY A 17 5.41 -9.70 -2.19
CA GLY A 17 6.35 -8.76 -1.59
C GLY A 17 7.10 -7.87 -2.59
N LYS A 18 7.37 -8.35 -3.82
CA LYS A 18 7.93 -7.50 -4.90
C LYS A 18 6.94 -6.44 -5.38
N VAL A 19 5.64 -6.76 -5.42
CA VAL A 19 4.60 -5.77 -5.75
C VAL A 19 4.53 -4.71 -4.66
N VAL A 20 4.56 -5.12 -3.39
CA VAL A 20 4.59 -4.19 -2.24
C VAL A 20 5.82 -3.28 -2.29
N ALA A 21 6.99 -3.81 -2.64
CA ALA A 21 8.19 -2.99 -2.81
C ALA A 21 8.02 -1.91 -3.89
N GLU A 22 7.46 -2.26 -5.06
CA GLU A 22 7.16 -1.28 -6.11
C GLU A 22 6.10 -0.27 -5.67
N MET A 23 5.08 -0.69 -4.91
CA MET A 23 4.09 0.22 -4.34
C MET A 23 4.77 1.26 -3.43
N HIS A 24 5.65 0.83 -2.53
CA HIS A 24 6.40 1.77 -1.67
C HIS A 24 7.27 2.75 -2.47
N GLU A 25 7.99 2.28 -3.49
CA GLU A 25 8.80 3.15 -4.35
C GLU A 25 7.95 4.19 -5.09
N ALA A 26 6.82 3.76 -5.64
CA ALA A 26 5.90 4.63 -6.38
C ALA A 26 5.24 5.65 -5.44
N CYS A 27 4.76 5.22 -4.27
CA CYS A 27 4.20 6.10 -3.25
C CYS A 27 5.23 7.10 -2.73
N SER A 28 6.45 6.66 -2.44
CA SER A 28 7.53 7.54 -1.98
C SER A 28 7.89 8.60 -3.02
N THR A 29 7.81 8.27 -4.31
CA THR A 29 8.05 9.24 -5.39
C THR A 29 6.91 10.25 -5.51
N ALA A 30 5.68 9.81 -5.26
CA ALA A 30 4.49 10.66 -5.31
C ALA A 30 4.30 11.55 -4.07
N ALA A 31 4.85 11.15 -2.91
CA ALA A 31 4.77 11.87 -1.66
C ALA A 31 5.68 13.12 -1.65
N ARG A 32 5.16 14.21 -2.23
CA ARG A 32 5.82 15.52 -2.30
C ARG A 32 4.88 16.64 -1.85
N PRO A 33 5.40 17.81 -1.44
CA PRO A 33 4.56 18.97 -1.16
C PRO A 33 3.59 19.27 -2.30
N GLY A 34 2.34 19.55 -1.94
CA GLY A 34 1.25 19.80 -2.87
C GLY A 34 0.52 18.55 -3.37
N ALA A 35 1.03 17.33 -3.14
CA ALA A 35 0.30 16.11 -3.43
C ALA A 35 -0.75 15.81 -2.36
N THR A 36 -1.86 15.21 -2.75
CA THR A 36 -2.86 14.68 -1.82
C THR A 36 -2.59 13.23 -1.46
N THR A 37 -3.03 12.80 -0.28
CA THR A 37 -2.95 11.37 0.10
C THR A 37 -3.76 10.49 -0.87
N LEU A 38 -4.87 11.01 -1.43
CA LEU A 38 -5.66 10.34 -2.48
C LEU A 38 -4.89 10.14 -3.80
N GLU A 39 -4.08 11.11 -4.23
CA GLU A 39 -3.23 10.95 -5.42
C GLU A 39 -2.17 9.86 -5.21
N ILE A 40 -1.62 9.75 -4.00
CA ILE A 40 -0.65 8.70 -3.64
C ILE A 40 -1.33 7.32 -3.66
N ASP A 41 -2.55 7.20 -3.14
CA ASP A 41 -3.35 5.98 -3.24
C ASP A 41 -3.61 5.59 -4.70
N ALA A 42 -3.93 6.55 -5.59
CA ALA A 42 -4.12 6.29 -7.01
C ALA A 42 -2.85 5.73 -7.68
N VAL A 43 -1.67 6.24 -7.32
CA VAL A 43 -0.39 5.70 -7.81
C VAL A 43 -0.19 4.24 -7.38
N ALA A 44 -0.51 3.92 -6.13
CA ALA A 44 -0.45 2.55 -5.61
C ALA A 44 -1.43 1.61 -6.32
N ARG A 45 -2.66 2.07 -6.63
CA ARG A 45 -3.64 1.31 -7.43
C ARG A 45 -3.07 0.96 -8.81
N GLY A 46 -2.41 1.92 -9.46
CA GLY A 46 -1.77 1.67 -10.75
C GLY A 46 -0.69 0.58 -10.71
N VAL A 47 0.04 0.44 -9.60
CA VAL A 47 1.01 -0.66 -9.42
C VAL A 47 0.29 -2.01 -9.34
N LEU A 48 -0.77 -2.11 -8.51
CA LEU A 48 -1.56 -3.33 -8.38
C LEU A 48 -2.14 -3.78 -9.72
N GLU A 49 -2.72 -2.86 -10.48
CA GLU A 49 -3.28 -3.12 -11.82
C GLU A 49 -2.22 -3.65 -12.79
N ARG A 50 -1.07 -2.96 -12.91
CA ARG A 50 0.02 -3.40 -13.81
C ARG A 50 0.61 -4.76 -13.43
N ARG A 51 0.56 -5.11 -12.15
CA ARG A 51 1.07 -6.39 -11.63
C ARG A 51 0.01 -7.48 -11.57
N ASN A 52 -1.23 -7.18 -11.98
CA ASN A 52 -2.36 -8.09 -11.86
C ASN A 52 -2.50 -8.65 -10.43
N ALA A 53 -2.36 -7.77 -9.45
CA ALA A 53 -2.42 -8.06 -8.02
C ALA A 53 -3.70 -7.47 -7.41
N LEU A 54 -4.19 -8.07 -6.33
CA LEU A 54 -5.29 -7.49 -5.54
C LEU A 54 -4.72 -6.72 -4.34
N SER A 55 -5.52 -5.82 -3.76
CA SER A 55 -5.16 -5.14 -2.51
C SER A 55 -5.54 -5.98 -1.29
N ASN A 56 -4.69 -5.95 -0.26
CA ASN A 56 -5.05 -6.44 1.08
C ASN A 56 -6.07 -5.55 1.80
N PHE A 57 -6.15 -4.28 1.42
CA PHE A 57 -6.79 -3.22 2.19
C PHE A 57 -8.18 -2.92 1.64
N LEU A 58 -8.30 -2.83 0.31
CA LEU A 58 -9.56 -2.47 -0.34
C LEU A 58 -10.68 -3.45 0.01
N GLY A 59 -11.71 -2.96 0.68
CA GLY A 59 -12.87 -3.72 1.13
C GLY A 59 -12.68 -4.46 2.47
N TYR A 60 -11.46 -4.50 3.02
CA TYR A 60 -11.19 -5.17 4.30
C TYR A 60 -11.90 -4.42 5.44
N HIS A 61 -12.92 -5.05 6.04
CA HIS A 61 -13.83 -4.41 6.99
C HIS A 61 -14.39 -3.05 6.51
N GLY A 62 -14.59 -2.91 5.20
CA GLY A 62 -15.11 -1.68 4.59
C GLY A 62 -14.07 -0.59 4.35
N PHE A 63 -12.77 -0.87 4.50
CA PHE A 63 -11.72 0.10 4.20
C PHE A 63 -11.72 0.49 2.70
N PRO A 64 -11.72 1.79 2.33
CA PRO A 64 -12.06 2.23 0.97
C PRO A 64 -10.84 2.39 0.03
N ALA A 65 -9.62 2.24 0.56
CA ALA A 65 -8.38 2.55 -0.13
C ALA A 65 -7.47 1.32 -0.31
N VAL A 66 -6.42 1.43 -1.13
CA VAL A 66 -5.43 0.35 -1.30
C VAL A 66 -4.17 0.56 -0.46
N ILE A 67 -3.99 1.75 0.12
CA ILE A 67 -2.98 2.07 1.11
C ILE A 67 -3.60 2.73 2.34
N CYS A 68 -2.90 2.66 3.48
CA CYS A 68 -3.08 3.63 4.55
C CYS A 68 -2.07 4.78 4.36
N ALA A 69 -2.53 6.02 4.46
CA ALA A 69 -1.71 7.22 4.43
C ALA A 69 -1.89 7.97 5.74
N SER A 70 -0.86 7.95 6.59
CA SER A 70 -0.94 8.44 7.98
C SER A 70 0.05 9.59 8.21
N PRO A 71 -0.36 10.84 8.00
CA PRO A 71 0.49 12.00 8.20
C PRO A 71 0.56 12.41 9.68
N ASN A 72 1.74 12.81 10.13
CA ASN A 72 1.99 13.50 11.41
C ASN A 72 1.35 12.78 12.63
N GLU A 73 0.25 13.32 13.16
CA GLU A 73 -0.46 12.83 14.33
C GLU A 73 -1.25 11.53 14.08
N VAL A 74 -1.48 11.17 12.81
CA VAL A 74 -2.20 9.94 12.45
C VAL A 74 -1.28 8.76 12.68
N ILE A 75 -1.60 7.93 13.69
CA ILE A 75 -0.73 6.84 14.15
C ILE A 75 -0.62 5.74 13.08
N VAL A 76 -1.76 5.16 12.68
CA VAL A 76 -1.88 4.10 11.66
C VAL A 76 -3.27 4.17 11.03
N HIS A 77 -3.46 3.44 9.92
CA HIS A 77 -4.76 3.28 9.25
C HIS A 77 -5.42 4.60 8.78
N GLY A 78 -4.62 5.65 8.53
CA GLY A 78 -5.13 6.86 7.89
C GLY A 78 -5.74 6.54 6.53
N ILE A 79 -6.98 6.96 6.31
CA ILE A 79 -7.68 6.77 5.05
C ILE A 79 -7.24 7.89 4.09
N PRO A 80 -6.70 7.55 2.90
CA PRO A 80 -6.42 8.52 1.85
C PRO A 80 -7.63 9.39 1.51
N ASP A 81 -7.41 10.70 1.43
CA ASP A 81 -8.42 11.73 1.22
C ASP A 81 -7.83 12.95 0.50
N GLY A 82 -8.56 14.07 0.48
CA GLY A 82 -8.12 15.32 -0.14
C GLY A 82 -7.02 16.07 0.63
N ARG A 83 -6.46 15.53 1.72
CA ARG A 83 -5.41 16.20 2.49
C ARG A 83 -4.16 16.39 1.65
N VAL A 84 -3.78 17.65 1.47
CA VAL A 84 -2.54 18.07 0.80
C VAL A 84 -1.36 17.96 1.77
N LEU A 85 -0.27 17.35 1.32
CA LEU A 85 1.00 17.30 2.02
C LEU A 85 1.74 18.62 1.91
N ASN A 86 2.36 19.04 3.00
CA ASN A 86 3.18 20.24 3.09
C ASN A 86 4.65 19.89 3.29
N GLU A 87 5.52 20.83 2.96
CA GLU A 87 6.94 20.72 3.29
C GLU A 87 7.11 20.54 4.81
N GLY A 88 7.89 19.53 5.22
CA GLY A 88 8.11 19.19 6.62
C GLY A 88 7.10 18.20 7.23
N ASP A 89 6.02 17.84 6.52
CA ASP A 89 5.14 16.75 6.96
C ASP A 89 5.90 15.41 6.95
N ILE A 90 5.64 14.58 7.95
CA ILE A 90 6.03 13.17 7.95
C ILE A 90 4.84 12.32 7.55
N LEU A 91 5.05 11.35 6.68
CA LEU A 91 4.00 10.48 6.16
C LEU A 91 4.42 9.01 6.27
N SER A 92 3.61 8.23 6.98
CA SER A 92 3.69 6.77 6.92
C SER A 92 2.77 6.24 5.83
N ILE A 93 3.27 5.28 5.05
CA ILE A 93 2.53 4.55 4.02
C ILE A 93 2.55 3.07 4.38
N ASP A 94 1.37 2.47 4.49
CA ASP A 94 1.19 1.03 4.66
C ASP A 94 0.39 0.46 3.47
N CYS A 95 0.86 -0.64 2.89
CA CYS A 95 0.25 -1.24 1.72
C CYS A 95 0.53 -2.76 1.65
N GLY A 96 -0.27 -3.46 0.85
CA GLY A 96 -0.19 -4.90 0.71
C GLY A 96 -0.82 -5.38 -0.58
N ALA A 97 -0.26 -6.44 -1.13
CA ALA A 97 -0.65 -7.01 -2.41
C ALA A 97 -0.95 -8.51 -2.26
N ILE A 98 -1.94 -8.98 -3.00
CA ILE A 98 -2.30 -10.40 -3.07
C ILE A 98 -1.94 -10.94 -4.44
N ILE A 99 -1.11 -11.99 -4.47
CA ILE A 99 -0.81 -12.79 -5.66
C ILE A 99 -1.19 -14.24 -5.36
N GLU A 100 -2.09 -14.80 -6.16
CA GLU A 100 -2.52 -16.22 -6.05
C GLU A 100 -2.93 -16.61 -4.61
N GLY A 101 -3.63 -15.72 -3.91
CA GLY A 101 -4.09 -15.93 -2.54
C GLY A 101 -3.03 -15.77 -1.46
N TRP A 102 -1.82 -15.34 -1.81
CA TRP A 102 -0.74 -15.03 -0.87
C TRP A 102 -0.49 -13.55 -0.76
N HIS A 103 -0.28 -13.11 0.48
CA HIS A 103 0.07 -11.76 0.88
C HIS A 103 1.59 -11.64 1.07
#